data_AF-A0A7Y2ISL7-F1
#
_entry.id   AF-A0A7Y2ISL7-F1
#
_cell.length_a   1.000
_cell.length_b   1.000
_cell.length_c   1.000
_cell.angle_alpha   90.00
_cell.angle_beta   90.00
_cell.angle_gamma   90.00
#
_symmetry.space_group_name_H-M   'P 1'
#
loop_
_entity.id
_entity.type
_entity.pdbx_description
1 polymer ?
#
loop_
_entity_poly.entity_id
_entity_poly.type
_entity_poly.pdbx_seq_one_letter_code
_entity_poly.pdbx_strand_id
1 'polypeptide(L)' 'MGSRSSKGPPVTSTDIKPASGKLGILIPGMGAVATTFMAGVIAARKGSAAPTGSLSQMG' A
#
# COMPACT_ATOMS: atom_id res chain seq x y z
N MET A 1 -16.44 44.30 -6.57
CA MET A 1 -15.04 44.58 -6.93
C MET A 1 -14.29 43.26 -6.86
N GLY A 2 -13.56 42.88 -7.91
CA GLY A 2 -13.11 41.50 -8.20
C GLY A 2 -12.34 40.79 -7.08
N SER A 3 -12.14 39.47 -7.16
CA SER A 3 -11.47 38.86 -8.30
C SER A 3 -11.68 37.35 -8.43
N ARG A 4 -12.10 36.95 -9.64
CA ARG A 4 -11.48 35.90 -10.50
C ARG A 4 -11.07 34.55 -9.87
N SER A 5 -11.76 33.52 -10.36
CA SER A 5 -11.19 32.35 -11.06
C SER A 5 -10.22 31.43 -10.32
N SER A 6 -10.69 30.22 -10.04
CA SER A 6 -10.05 29.02 -10.60
C SER A 6 -11.11 27.95 -10.90
N LYS A 7 -11.55 27.90 -12.17
CA LYS A 7 -12.12 26.68 -12.76
C LYS A 7 -10.97 25.66 -12.86
N GLY A 8 -10.86 24.76 -11.87
CA GLY A 8 -10.33 23.42 -12.10
C GLY A 8 -11.52 22.48 -12.44
N PRO A 9 -11.31 21.37 -13.16
CA PRO A 9 -12.38 20.38 -13.32
C PRO A 9 -12.89 19.98 -11.93
N PRO A 10 -14.20 19.73 -11.76
CA PRO A 10 -14.69 19.24 -10.49
C PRO A 10 -13.96 17.94 -10.19
N VAL A 11 -13.01 17.98 -9.24
CA VAL A 11 -12.53 16.79 -8.56
C VAL A 11 -13.70 16.33 -7.74
N THR A 12 -14.60 15.58 -8.40
CA THR A 12 -15.55 14.74 -7.70
C THR A 12 -14.69 13.91 -6.78
N SER A 13 -14.75 14.20 -5.49
CA SER A 13 -14.09 13.43 -4.44
C SER A 13 -14.64 12.02 -4.60
N THR A 14 -13.90 11.20 -5.34
CA THR A 14 -14.23 9.80 -5.51
C THR A 14 -14.14 9.20 -4.12
N ASP A 15 -15.28 8.84 -3.55
CA ASP A 15 -15.36 8.07 -2.32
C ASP A 15 -14.82 6.67 -2.63
N ILE A 16 -13.49 6.54 -2.57
CA ILE A 16 -12.79 5.28 -2.78
C ILE A 16 -12.97 4.48 -1.50
N LYS A 17 -13.90 3.54 -1.54
CA LYS A 17 -14.12 2.62 -0.42
C LYS A 17 -12.81 1.87 -0.10
N PRO A 18 -12.45 1.71 1.18
CA PRO A 18 -11.28 0.96 1.58
C PRO A 18 -11.30 -0.48 1.06
N ALA A 19 -10.14 -1.00 0.69
CA ALA A 19 -10.00 -2.43 0.37
C ALA A 19 -10.29 -3.25 1.64
N SER A 20 -11.22 -4.19 1.55
CA SER A 20 -11.57 -5.10 2.65
C SER A 20 -11.26 -6.55 2.27
N GLY A 21 -10.97 -7.38 3.28
CA GLY A 21 -10.67 -8.80 3.09
C GLY A 21 -9.19 -9.10 2.81
N LYS A 22 -8.92 -10.25 2.18
CA LYS A 22 -7.56 -10.73 1.90
C LYS A 22 -7.03 -10.13 0.61
N LEU A 23 -5.83 -9.53 0.66
CA LEU A 23 -5.11 -9.07 -0.52
C LEU A 23 -4.30 -10.22 -1.13
N GLY A 24 -4.55 -10.53 -2.40
CA GLY A 24 -3.73 -11.46 -3.19
C GLY A 24 -2.49 -10.74 -3.74
N ILE A 25 -1.31 -11.37 -3.61
CA ILE A 25 -0.06 -10.88 -4.18
C ILE A 25 0.47 -11.97 -5.14
N LEU A 26 0.54 -11.66 -6.43
CA LEU A 26 1.14 -12.54 -7.43
C LEU A 26 2.61 -12.18 -7.62
N ILE A 27 3.49 -13.15 -7.40
CA ILE A 27 4.94 -12.97 -7.54
C ILE A 27 5.40 -13.77 -8.77
N PRO A 28 5.82 -13.12 -9.86
CA PRO A 28 6.32 -13.82 -11.03
C PRO A 28 7.72 -14.38 -10.78
N GLY A 29 7.82 -15.70 -10.79
CA GLY A 29 9.07 -16.42 -10.56
C GLY A 29 9.39 -16.65 -9.09
N MET A 30 10.14 -17.73 -8.83
CA MET A 30 10.62 -18.10 -7.51
C MET A 30 12.13 -17.83 -7.44
N GLY A 31 12.60 -17.27 -6.33
CA GLY A 31 14.01 -16.93 -6.14
C GLY A 31 14.25 -16.29 -4.77
N ALA A 32 15.50 -15.87 -4.51
CA ALA A 32 15.92 -15.35 -3.21
C ALA A 32 15.04 -14.19 -2.70
N VAL A 33 14.63 -13.28 -3.59
CA VAL A 33 13.79 -12.13 -3.22
C VAL A 33 12.36 -12.56 -2.91
N ALA A 34 11.76 -13.43 -3.74
CA ALA A 34 10.40 -13.90 -3.54
C ALA A 34 10.25 -14.66 -2.21
N THR A 35 11.20 -15.55 -1.89
CA THR A 35 11.15 -16.37 -0.68
C THR A 35 11.44 -15.55 0.58
N THR A 36 12.39 -14.62 0.54
CA THR A 36 12.67 -13.73 1.67
C THR A 36 11.53 -12.75 1.93
N PHE A 37 10.88 -12.23 0.88
CA PHE A 37 9.66 -11.45 1.00
C PHE A 37 8.56 -12.27 1.72
N MET A 38 8.27 -13.48 1.27
CA MET A 38 7.27 -14.35 1.90
C MET A 38 7.61 -14.66 3.36
N ALA A 39 8.85 -15.03 3.66
CA ALA A 39 9.30 -15.32 5.02
C ALA A 39 9.17 -14.10 5.94
N GLY A 40 9.60 -12.93 5.46
CA GLY A 40 9.48 -11.66 6.20
C GLY A 40 8.03 -11.27 6.48
N VAL A 41 7.15 -11.37 5.49
CA VAL A 41 5.71 -11.11 5.65
C VAL A 41 5.09 -12.07 6.68
N ILE A 42 5.43 -13.36 6.63
CA ILE A 42 4.90 -14.33 7.58
C ILE A 42 5.41 -14.07 9.00
N ALA A 43 6.70 -13.74 9.16
CA ALA A 43 7.29 -13.42 10.46
C ALA A 43 6.66 -12.16 11.06
N ALA A 44 6.50 -11.10 10.27
CA ALA A 44 5.84 -9.87 10.70
C ALA A 44 4.36 -10.10 11.06
N ARG A 45 3.62 -10.87 10.23
CA ARG A 45 2.22 -11.21 10.50
C ARG A 45 2.03 -12.01 11.79
N LYS A 46 3.02 -12.82 12.17
CA LYS A 46 3.02 -13.59 13.43
C LYS A 46 3.55 -12.79 14.63
N GLY A 47 3.98 -11.55 14.44
CA GLY A 47 4.59 -10.74 15.50
C GLY A 47 5.98 -11.23 15.94
N SER A 48 6.63 -12.09 15.15
CA SER A 48 7.95 -12.65 15.48
C SER A 48 9.11 -11.75 15.04
N ALA A 49 8.84 -10.74 14.20
CA ALA A 49 9.83 -9.75 13.76
C ALA A 49 9.12 -8.43 13.39
N ALA A 50 9.82 -7.30 13.52
CA ALA A 50 9.35 -6.02 13.00
C ALA A 50 9.56 -5.92 11.47
N PRO A 51 8.70 -5.21 10.72
CA PRO A 51 8.83 -5.06 9.26
C PRO A 51 9.90 -4.02 8.89
N THR A 52 11.13 -4.18 9.40
CA THR A 52 12.23 -3.23 9.24
C THR A 52 12.53 -2.91 7.77
N GLY A 53 12.58 -1.62 7.45
CA GLY A 53 12.81 -1.12 6.09
C GLY A 53 11.54 -0.94 5.24
N SER A 54 10.35 -1.28 5.77
CA SER A 54 9.09 -1.04 5.07
C SER A 54 8.61 0.40 5.24
N LEU A 55 8.64 1.18 4.17
CA LEU A 55 8.23 2.59 4.20
C LEU A 55 6.76 2.78 4.58
N SER A 56 5.85 1.99 4.02
CA SER A 56 4.42 2.16 4.28
C SER A 56 4.00 1.70 5.68
N GLN A 57 4.80 0.84 6.33
CA GLN A 57 4.47 0.27 7.64
C GLN A 57 5.24 0.91 8.80
N MET A 58 6.33 1.61 8.52
CA MET A 58 7.17 2.25 9.55
C MET A 58 7.28 3.77 9.40
N GLY A 59 6.88 4.32 8.25
CA GLY A 59 6.83 5.76 8.00
C GLY A 59 5.54 6.41 8.46
#